data_AF-A0A5B9PB31-F1
#
_entry.id   AF-A0A5B9PB31-F1
#
_cell.length_a   1.000
_cell.length_b   1.000
_cell.length_c   1.000
_cell.angle_alpha   90.00
_cell.angle_beta   90.00
_cell.angle_gamma   90.00
#
_symmetry.space_group_name_H-M   'P 1'
#
loop_
_entity.id
_entity.type
_entity.pdbx_description
1 polymer ?
#
loop_
_entity_poly.entity_id
_entity_poly.type
_entity_poly.pdbx_seq_one_letter_code
_entity_poly.pdbx_strand_id
1 'polypeptide(L)'
;MTDKNCQKSAGNDMILSGREIEQHLGDNIKIDPFKPENLNPNSYNLTLHPDIMTYEEVVLDMRKENRIRRMTIPESGMVLSPNRLYLARTVEHTETHNLIPMIEGRSSIGRLGLFVHITAGFGDVGFKGFWTLEMFAVQPVRIYPNVSICQIFYHQICGDIEEYVSDKYQNNTDIQPSLLYKELNPEGVSTDPQLTLGFKK
;
A
#
# COMPACT_ATOMS: atom_id res chain seq x y z
N MET A 1 37.03 -1.16 19.62
CA MET A 1 36.04 -2.21 19.29
C MET A 1 35.51 -1.83 17.93
N THR A 2 36.07 -2.45 16.90
CA THR A 2 35.76 -2.18 15.49
C THR A 2 34.66 -3.13 15.05
N ASP A 3 33.64 -2.58 14.39
CA ASP A 3 32.50 -3.28 13.83
C ASP A 3 32.93 -4.45 12.94
N LYS A 4 32.70 -5.66 13.46
CA LYS A 4 32.97 -6.92 12.75
C LYS A 4 31.85 -7.33 11.79
N ASN A 5 30.79 -6.54 11.66
CA ASN A 5 29.61 -6.93 10.88
C ASN A 5 29.62 -6.43 9.42
N CYS A 6 30.56 -5.58 9.01
CA CYS A 6 30.59 -5.05 7.64
C CYS A 6 31.59 -5.74 6.69
N GLN A 7 32.26 -6.83 7.11
CA GLN A 7 33.35 -7.43 6.31
C GLN A 7 33.16 -8.91 5.89
N LYS A 8 31.93 -9.44 5.89
CA LYS A 8 31.69 -10.80 5.35
C LYS A 8 30.41 -10.95 4.51
N SER A 9 30.34 -10.24 3.39
CA SER A 9 29.86 -10.80 2.09
C SER A 9 29.96 -9.74 1.00
N ALA A 10 31.12 -9.66 0.34
CA ALA A 10 31.20 -9.07 -0.99
C ALA A 10 30.52 -10.07 -1.97
N GLY A 11 29.21 -9.93 -2.13
CA GLY A 11 28.35 -10.71 -3.01
C GLY A 11 26.95 -10.09 -3.02
N ASN A 12 26.72 -9.17 -3.97
CA ASN A 12 25.55 -8.29 -4.10
C ASN A 12 24.20 -9.03 -4.19
N ASP A 13 23.55 -9.34 -3.08
CA ASP A 13 22.12 -9.70 -3.11
C ASP A 13 21.27 -8.44 -2.92
N MET A 14 20.96 -7.78 -4.05
CA MET A 14 20.19 -6.53 -4.08
C MET A 14 18.71 -6.75 -3.75
N ILE A 15 18.15 -7.94 -4.02
CA ILE A 15 16.74 -8.29 -3.85
C ILE A 15 16.65 -9.72 -3.29
N LEU A 16 15.76 -9.95 -2.32
CA LEU A 16 15.53 -11.29 -1.76
C LEU A 16 14.84 -12.21 -2.77
N SER A 17 15.34 -13.44 -2.88
CA SER A 17 14.61 -14.52 -3.55
C SER A 17 13.37 -14.91 -2.74
N GLY A 18 12.42 -15.62 -3.36
CA GLY A 18 11.24 -16.15 -2.66
C GLY A 18 11.61 -17.04 -1.48
N ARG A 19 12.69 -17.85 -1.61
CA ARG A 19 13.18 -18.68 -0.51
C ARG A 19 13.78 -17.86 0.62
N GLU A 20 14.39 -16.72 0.31
CA GLU A 20 14.90 -15.80 1.33
C GLU A 20 13.73 -15.07 2.01
N ILE A 21 12.71 -14.66 1.26
CA ILE A 21 11.47 -14.12 1.82
C ILE A 21 10.86 -15.10 2.82
N GLU A 22 10.74 -16.38 2.43
CA GLU A 22 10.23 -17.44 3.30
C GLU A 22 11.09 -17.65 4.56
N GLN A 23 12.42 -17.63 4.43
CA GLN A 23 13.34 -17.74 5.57
C GLN A 23 13.25 -16.57 6.55
N HIS A 24 12.93 -15.37 6.07
CA HIS A 24 12.77 -14.18 6.89
C HIS A 24 11.37 -14.03 7.52
N LEU A 25 10.43 -14.93 7.23
CA LEU A 25 9.10 -14.90 7.84
C LEU A 25 9.14 -15.10 9.36
N GLY A 26 8.46 -14.21 10.09
CA GLY A 26 8.38 -14.23 11.55
C GLY A 26 9.54 -13.53 12.27
N ASP A 27 10.56 -13.09 11.52
CA ASP A 27 11.68 -12.30 12.03
C ASP A 27 11.68 -10.91 11.37
N ASN A 28 12.33 -10.78 10.21
CA ASN A 28 12.40 -9.52 9.47
C ASN A 28 11.16 -9.23 8.62
N ILE A 29 10.38 -10.26 8.25
CA ILE A 29 9.20 -10.11 7.41
C ILE A 29 8.01 -10.76 8.11
N LYS A 30 6.89 -10.05 8.16
CA LYS A 30 5.59 -10.62 8.52
C LYS A 30 4.61 -10.28 7.42
N ILE A 31 3.83 -11.28 7.00
CA ILE A 31 2.74 -11.15 6.04
C ILE A 31 1.56 -11.90 6.64
N ASP A 32 0.43 -11.22 6.83
CA ASP A 32 -0.76 -11.82 7.44
C ASP A 32 -2.03 -11.45 6.67
N PRO A 33 -2.71 -12.41 6.02
CA PRO A 33 -2.38 -13.84 5.95
C PRO A 33 -1.24 -14.15 4.97
N PHE A 34 -0.32 -15.03 5.37
CA PHE A 34 0.65 -15.63 4.44
C PHE A 34 0.09 -16.92 3.80
N LYS A 35 0.23 -17.03 2.49
CA LYS A 35 -0.19 -18.16 1.67
C LYS A 35 0.98 -18.64 0.82
N PRO A 36 1.52 -19.86 1.03
CA PRO A 36 2.67 -20.35 0.28
C PRO A 36 2.51 -20.29 -1.25
N GLU A 37 1.28 -20.47 -1.76
CA GLU A 37 0.96 -20.39 -3.19
C GLU A 37 1.14 -18.99 -3.81
N ASN A 38 1.20 -17.94 -2.98
CA ASN A 38 1.43 -16.57 -3.43
C ASN A 38 2.92 -16.23 -3.51
N LEU A 39 3.82 -17.10 -3.05
CA LEU A 39 5.26 -16.89 -3.09
C LEU A 39 5.80 -17.12 -4.51
N ASN A 40 6.53 -16.13 -5.04
CA ASN A 40 7.15 -16.15 -6.35
C ASN A 40 8.69 -16.32 -6.22
N PRO A 41 9.44 -16.49 -7.32
CA PRO A 41 10.91 -16.63 -7.26
C PRO A 41 11.67 -15.50 -6.55
N ASN A 42 11.11 -14.29 -6.48
CA ASN A 42 11.75 -13.10 -5.88
C ASN A 42 10.74 -12.06 -5.37
N SER A 43 9.51 -12.48 -5.10
CA SER A 43 8.43 -11.61 -4.60
C SER A 43 7.33 -12.44 -3.95
N TYR A 44 6.34 -11.78 -3.37
CA TYR A 44 5.12 -12.41 -2.87
C TYR A 44 3.90 -11.65 -3.40
N ASN A 45 2.91 -12.36 -3.95
CA ASN A 45 1.70 -11.74 -4.47
C ASN A 45 0.79 -11.27 -3.32
N LEU A 46 0.38 -10.00 -3.34
CA LEU A 46 -0.61 -9.44 -2.42
C LEU A 46 -1.97 -9.34 -3.12
N THR A 47 -3.04 -9.53 -2.35
CA THR A 47 -4.41 -9.64 -2.86
C THR A 47 -5.23 -8.39 -2.59
N LEU A 48 -6.17 -8.09 -3.49
CA LEU A 48 -7.02 -6.90 -3.41
C LEU A 48 -8.11 -7.06 -2.36
N HIS A 49 -8.17 -6.14 -1.39
CA HIS A 49 -9.26 -6.09 -0.43
C HIS A 49 -10.60 -5.73 -1.13
N PRO A 50 -11.75 -6.27 -0.70
CA PRO A 50 -13.04 -6.01 -1.36
C PRO A 50 -13.50 -4.56 -1.32
N ASP A 51 -13.06 -3.79 -0.34
CA ASP A 51 -13.41 -2.37 -0.24
C ASP A 51 -12.44 -1.48 -0.99
N ILE A 52 -13.00 -0.43 -1.59
CA ILE A 52 -12.28 0.66 -2.27
C ILE A 52 -12.90 2.01 -1.88
N MET A 53 -12.19 3.10 -2.17
CA MET A 53 -12.61 4.47 -1.93
C MET A 53 -12.31 5.36 -3.14
N THR A 54 -13.08 6.43 -3.29
CA THR A 54 -12.82 7.51 -4.25
C THR A 54 -13.01 8.85 -3.55
N TYR A 55 -12.28 9.87 -3.98
CA TYR A 55 -12.58 11.24 -3.53
C TYR A 55 -13.88 11.76 -4.15
N GLU A 56 -14.62 12.57 -3.39
CA GLU A 56 -15.85 13.21 -3.86
C GLU A 56 -15.58 14.56 -4.56
N GLU A 57 -14.49 15.21 -4.20
CA GLU A 57 -14.09 16.49 -4.77
C GLU A 57 -13.56 16.35 -6.20
N VAL A 58 -13.85 17.35 -7.03
CA VAL A 58 -13.23 17.51 -8.36
C VAL A 58 -11.80 18.04 -8.23
N VAL A 59 -11.56 18.92 -7.25
CA VAL A 59 -10.25 19.51 -6.96
C VAL A 59 -9.82 19.07 -5.57
N LEU A 60 -8.72 18.33 -5.49
CA LEU A 60 -8.14 17.92 -4.21
C LEU A 60 -7.26 19.05 -3.66
N ASP A 61 -7.48 19.43 -2.41
CA ASP A 61 -6.65 20.40 -1.70
C ASP A 61 -5.76 19.68 -0.69
N MET A 62 -4.44 19.77 -0.89
CA MET A 62 -3.45 19.17 0.00
C MET A 62 -3.44 19.75 1.41
N ARG A 63 -4.07 20.92 1.64
CA ARG A 63 -4.17 21.58 2.96
C ARG A 63 -5.44 21.23 3.73
N LYS A 64 -6.27 20.33 3.19
CA LYS A 64 -7.54 19.94 3.79
C LYS A 64 -7.72 18.44 3.72
N GLU A 65 -8.53 17.94 4.64
CA GLU A 65 -9.10 16.61 4.50
C GLU A 65 -10.13 16.61 3.36
N ASN A 66 -9.95 15.74 2.37
CA ASN A 66 -10.86 15.61 1.23
C ASN A 66 -11.88 14.51 1.52
N ARG A 67 -13.15 14.68 1.11
CA ARG A 67 -14.20 13.71 1.39
C ARG A 67 -14.01 12.47 0.54
N ILE A 68 -14.31 11.33 1.14
CA ILE A 68 -14.19 10.03 0.52
C ILE A 68 -15.55 9.35 0.46
N ARG A 69 -15.76 8.59 -0.61
CA ARG A 69 -16.87 7.67 -0.77
C ARG A 69 -16.33 6.24 -0.83
N ARG A 70 -16.79 5.38 0.08
CA ARG A 70 -16.46 3.95 0.11
C ARG A 70 -17.41 3.15 -0.78
N MET A 71 -16.88 2.11 -1.41
CA MET A 71 -17.61 1.14 -2.22
C MET A 71 -17.04 -0.25 -2.00
N THR A 72 -17.86 -1.29 -2.16
CA THR A 72 -17.42 -2.68 -2.09
C THR A 72 -17.49 -3.31 -3.48
N ILE A 73 -16.42 -3.98 -3.89
CA ILE A 73 -16.34 -4.75 -5.14
C ILE A 73 -17.21 -6.00 -4.95
N PRO A 74 -18.29 -6.19 -5.74
CA PRO A 74 -19.07 -7.41 -5.67
C PRO A 74 -18.28 -8.59 -6.27
N GLU A 75 -18.68 -9.82 -5.92
CA GLU A 75 -18.11 -11.04 -6.52
C GLU A 75 -18.26 -11.07 -8.06
N SER A 76 -19.29 -10.41 -8.60
CA SER A 76 -19.47 -10.24 -10.06
C SER A 76 -18.47 -9.26 -10.70
N GLY A 77 -17.62 -8.63 -9.90
CA GLY A 77 -16.64 -7.62 -10.29
C GLY A 77 -17.19 -6.20 -10.41
N MET A 78 -16.28 -5.23 -10.37
CA MET A 78 -16.56 -3.80 -10.52
C MET A 78 -15.76 -3.23 -11.69
N VAL A 79 -16.37 -2.39 -12.52
CA VAL A 79 -15.66 -1.68 -13.59
C VAL A 79 -15.07 -0.38 -13.06
N LEU A 80 -13.75 -0.25 -13.11
CA LEU A 80 -13.05 1.00 -12.88
C LEU A 80 -13.08 1.84 -14.15
N SER A 81 -13.60 3.06 -14.05
CA SER A 81 -13.56 4.04 -15.15
C SER A 81 -12.20 4.74 -15.26
N PRO A 82 -11.78 5.13 -16.48
CA PRO A 82 -10.63 6.02 -16.67
C PRO A 82 -10.79 7.39 -16.01
N ASN A 83 -9.68 8.11 -15.84
CA ASN A 83 -9.63 9.48 -15.27
C ASN A 83 -10.17 9.60 -13.84
N ARG A 84 -10.20 8.50 -13.09
CA ARG A 84 -10.60 8.48 -11.69
C ARG A 84 -9.58 7.67 -10.90
N LEU A 85 -9.15 8.23 -9.76
CA LEU A 85 -8.35 7.54 -8.77
C LEU A 85 -9.26 6.69 -7.88
N TYR A 86 -8.91 5.42 -7.70
CA TYR A 86 -9.52 4.54 -6.72
C TYR A 86 -8.47 4.16 -5.69
N LEU A 87 -8.71 4.47 -4.42
CA LEU A 87 -7.89 3.99 -3.33
C LEU A 87 -8.40 2.62 -2.88
N ALA A 88 -7.52 1.66 -2.73
CA ALA A 88 -7.85 0.37 -2.13
C ALA A 88 -6.75 -0.02 -1.15
N ARG A 89 -6.82 -1.24 -0.63
CA ARG A 89 -5.72 -1.81 0.13
C ARG A 89 -5.50 -3.27 -0.19
N THR A 90 -4.35 -3.78 0.23
CA THR A 90 -4.10 -5.22 0.28
C THR A 90 -4.94 -5.89 1.37
N VAL A 91 -5.27 -7.16 1.18
CA VAL A 91 -5.82 -8.01 2.23
C VAL A 91 -4.75 -8.29 3.27
N GLU A 92 -3.51 -8.50 2.83
CA GLU A 92 -2.39 -8.83 3.69
C GLU A 92 -1.88 -7.57 4.40
N HIS A 93 -1.77 -7.68 5.72
CA HIS A 93 -1.02 -6.76 6.56
C HIS A 93 0.45 -7.20 6.53
N THR A 94 1.36 -6.28 6.25
CA THR A 94 2.80 -6.57 6.23
C THR A 94 3.51 -5.82 7.35
N GLU A 95 4.60 -6.39 7.84
CA GLU A 95 5.54 -5.73 8.75
C GLU A 95 6.96 -6.10 8.29
N THR A 96 7.85 -5.13 8.22
CA THR A 96 9.19 -5.32 7.64
C THR A 96 10.27 -4.64 8.47
N HIS A 97 11.31 -5.39 8.83
CA HIS A 97 12.47 -4.95 9.59
C HIS A 97 13.75 -5.27 8.81
N ASN A 98 14.80 -4.46 8.97
CA ASN A 98 16.13 -4.65 8.36
C ASN A 98 16.15 -4.82 6.83
N LEU A 99 15.05 -4.49 6.15
CA LEU A 99 14.82 -4.65 4.72
C LEU A 99 13.93 -3.52 4.25
N ILE A 100 14.05 -3.15 2.97
CA ILE A 100 13.18 -2.17 2.32
C ILE A 100 12.10 -2.94 1.55
N PRO A 101 10.83 -2.89 1.98
CA PRO A 101 9.75 -3.47 1.21
C PRO A 101 9.39 -2.58 0.02
N MET A 102 9.03 -3.19 -1.11
CA MET A 102 8.60 -2.46 -2.29
C MET A 102 7.46 -3.21 -2.99
N ILE A 103 6.39 -2.51 -3.32
CA ILE A 103 5.26 -3.07 -4.08
C ILE A 103 5.32 -2.67 -5.55
N GLU A 104 4.96 -3.61 -6.41
CA GLU A 104 4.84 -3.40 -7.84
C GLU A 104 3.60 -4.05 -8.42
N GLY A 105 3.14 -3.49 -9.55
CA GLY A 105 2.09 -4.12 -10.35
C GLY A 105 2.51 -5.50 -10.85
N ARG A 106 1.54 -6.41 -10.99
CA ARG A 106 1.77 -7.66 -11.72
C ARG A 106 1.70 -7.39 -13.21
N SER A 107 2.58 -8.01 -14.01
CA SER A 107 2.60 -7.78 -15.46
C SER A 107 1.24 -8.03 -16.12
N SER A 108 0.51 -9.07 -15.70
CA SER A 108 -0.83 -9.36 -16.22
C SER A 108 -1.85 -8.26 -15.93
N ILE A 109 -1.74 -7.58 -14.78
CA ILE A 109 -2.60 -6.46 -14.39
C ILE A 109 -2.24 -5.22 -15.22
N GLY A 110 -0.94 -4.91 -15.32
CA GLY A 110 -0.46 -3.79 -16.13
C GLY A 110 -0.82 -3.93 -17.62
N ARG A 111 -0.86 -5.16 -18.16
CA ARG A 111 -1.29 -5.43 -19.55
C ARG A 111 -2.77 -5.15 -19.82
N LEU A 112 -3.59 -5.02 -18.78
CA LEU A 112 -4.98 -4.53 -18.89
C LEU A 112 -5.06 -2.99 -18.81
N GLY A 113 -3.93 -2.31 -18.67
CA GLY A 113 -3.86 -0.87 -18.46
C GLY A 113 -4.28 -0.44 -17.05
N LEU A 114 -4.15 -1.32 -16.04
CA LEU A 114 -4.41 -0.99 -14.65
C LEU A 114 -3.10 -0.76 -13.90
N PHE A 115 -2.90 0.47 -13.42
CA PHE A 115 -1.88 0.82 -12.44
C PHE A 115 -2.41 0.53 -11.04
N VAL A 116 -1.56 0.05 -10.14
CA VAL A 116 -1.92 -0.30 -8.75
C VAL A 116 -1.28 0.63 -7.72
N HIS A 117 -0.28 1.39 -8.15
CA HIS A 117 0.30 2.54 -7.47
C HIS A 117 0.61 3.60 -8.55
N ILE A 118 0.59 4.89 -8.20
CA ILE A 118 0.94 5.97 -9.14
C ILE A 118 2.38 6.42 -8.90
N THR A 119 2.77 6.56 -7.62
CA THR A 119 4.08 7.15 -7.27
C THR A 119 4.87 6.37 -6.23
N ALA A 120 4.21 5.84 -5.19
CA ALA A 120 4.88 5.31 -4.01
C ALA A 120 4.78 3.79 -3.94
N GLY A 121 5.62 3.10 -4.72
CA GLY A 121 5.85 1.65 -4.55
C GLY A 121 6.86 1.34 -3.44
N PHE A 122 7.70 2.30 -3.06
CA PHE A 122 8.74 2.18 -2.04
C PHE A 122 8.15 2.29 -0.63
N GLY A 123 8.39 1.29 0.22
CA GLY A 123 8.06 1.36 1.65
C GLY A 123 9.29 1.55 2.51
N ASP A 124 9.10 2.23 3.63
CA ASP A 124 10.17 2.48 4.60
C ASP A 124 10.50 1.22 5.42
N VAL A 125 11.76 1.11 5.86
CA VAL A 125 12.18 0.09 6.82
C VAL A 125 11.42 0.30 8.13
N GLY A 126 10.87 -0.75 8.72
CA GLY A 126 10.04 -0.67 9.93
C GLY A 126 8.56 -0.45 9.64
N PHE A 127 8.13 -0.27 8.39
CA PHE A 127 6.71 -0.12 8.06
C PHE A 127 5.87 -1.35 8.49
N LYS A 128 4.69 -1.09 9.05
CA LYS A 128 3.69 -2.05 9.53
C LYS A 128 2.31 -1.58 9.11
N GLY A 129 1.60 -2.34 8.29
CA GLY A 129 0.26 -1.95 7.85
C GLY A 129 -0.23 -2.68 6.62
N PHE A 130 -1.42 -2.31 6.17
CA PHE A 130 -1.89 -2.65 4.83
C PHE A 130 -1.28 -1.68 3.82
N TRP A 131 -1.00 -2.18 2.62
CA TRP A 131 -0.54 -1.33 1.52
C TRP A 131 -1.74 -0.65 0.90
N THR A 132 -1.75 0.68 0.91
CA THR A 132 -2.74 1.45 0.16
C THR A 132 -2.38 1.39 -1.33
N LEU A 133 -3.37 1.04 -2.15
CA LEU A 133 -3.23 0.93 -3.60
C LEU A 133 -3.84 2.16 -4.26
N GLU A 134 -3.07 2.86 -5.09
CA GLU A 134 -3.50 4.02 -5.87
C GLU A 134 -3.87 3.53 -7.28
N MET A 135 -5.08 2.98 -7.41
CA MET A 135 -5.49 2.32 -8.65
C MET A 135 -5.98 3.33 -9.69
N PHE A 136 -5.39 3.25 -10.88
CA PHE A 136 -5.74 4.08 -12.03
C PHE A 136 -5.84 3.23 -13.29
N ALA A 137 -6.97 3.32 -13.98
CA ALA A 137 -7.23 2.54 -15.19
C ALA A 137 -7.08 3.42 -16.44
N VAL A 138 -6.28 2.99 -17.41
CA VAL A 138 -6.16 3.63 -18.73
C VAL A 138 -7.42 3.39 -19.57
N GLN A 139 -7.94 2.16 -19.48
CA GLN A 139 -9.17 1.72 -20.14
C GLN A 139 -10.16 1.23 -19.08
N PRO A 140 -11.48 1.23 -19.35
CA PRO A 140 -12.43 0.61 -18.45
C PRO A 140 -12.03 -0.85 -18.18
N VAL A 141 -11.73 -1.18 -16.93
CA VAL A 141 -11.24 -2.50 -16.52
C VAL A 141 -12.11 -3.05 -15.41
N ARG A 142 -12.52 -4.32 -15.54
CA ARG A 142 -13.27 -5.01 -14.48
C ARG A 142 -12.31 -5.68 -13.52
N ILE A 143 -12.40 -5.33 -12.25
CA ILE A 143 -11.65 -5.92 -11.15
C ILE A 143 -12.56 -6.81 -10.30
N TYR A 144 -11.96 -7.73 -9.55
CA TYR A 144 -12.65 -8.66 -8.66
C TYR A 144 -11.96 -8.64 -7.29
N PRO A 145 -12.70 -8.88 -6.19
CA PRO A 145 -12.10 -8.95 -4.86
C PRO A 145 -11.14 -10.14 -4.76
N ASN A 146 -10.18 -10.07 -3.84
CA ASN A 146 -9.25 -11.14 -3.47
C ASN A 146 -8.30 -11.65 -4.58
N VAL A 147 -8.30 -11.02 -5.75
CA VAL A 147 -7.32 -11.33 -6.81
C VAL A 147 -5.93 -10.86 -6.39
N SER A 148 -4.90 -11.62 -6.73
CA SER A 148 -3.52 -11.15 -6.64
C SER A 148 -3.34 -9.90 -7.51
N ILE A 149 -3.23 -8.74 -6.91
CA ILE A 149 -3.31 -7.44 -7.60
C ILE A 149 -1.93 -6.82 -7.81
N CYS A 150 -1.08 -6.92 -6.80
CA CYS A 150 0.30 -6.47 -6.82
C CYS A 150 1.20 -7.56 -6.23
N GLN A 151 2.49 -7.28 -6.17
CA GLN A 151 3.47 -8.13 -5.54
C GLN A 151 4.42 -7.27 -4.71
N ILE A 152 4.87 -7.80 -3.58
CA ILE A 152 5.88 -7.19 -2.72
C ILE A 152 7.22 -7.93 -2.88
N PHE A 153 8.30 -7.20 -2.93
CA PHE A 153 9.68 -7.71 -2.90
C PHE A 153 10.51 -6.86 -1.95
N TYR A 154 11.69 -7.36 -1.59
CA TYR A 154 12.47 -6.79 -0.50
C TYR A 154 13.90 -6.55 -0.95
N HIS A 155 14.39 -5.34 -0.72
CA HIS A 155 15.79 -4.98 -0.89
C HIS A 155 16.53 -5.08 0.43
N GLN A 156 17.78 -5.52 0.38
CA GLN A 156 18.70 -5.36 1.49
C GLN A 156 19.04 -3.86 1.67
N ILE A 157 19.25 -3.45 2.92
CA ILE A 157 19.71 -2.10 3.29
C ILE A 157 21.05 -2.22 4.02
N CYS A 158 21.95 -1.25 3.80
CA CYS A 158 23.29 -1.23 4.37
C CYS A 158 23.49 -0.01 5.29
N GLY A 159 24.26 -0.19 6.36
CA GLY A 159 24.54 0.84 7.36
C GLY A 159 23.59 0.79 8.55
N ASP A 160 23.73 1.77 9.45
CA ASP A 160 22.79 1.95 10.55
C ASP A 160 21.42 2.35 9.99
N ILE A 161 20.36 1.76 10.52
CA ILE A 161 18.98 2.02 10.10
C ILE A 161 18.22 2.78 11.19
N GLU A 162 17.36 3.68 10.75
CA GLU A 162 16.32 4.30 11.58
C GLU A 162 14.97 3.80 11.07
N GLU A 163 14.18 3.17 11.93
CA GLU A 163 12.88 2.63 11.53
C GLU A 163 11.83 3.72 11.39
N TYR A 164 10.91 3.49 10.46
CA TYR A 164 9.76 4.34 10.20
C TYR A 164 8.85 4.43 11.43
N VAL A 165 8.71 5.65 11.93
CA VAL A 165 7.75 6.00 12.98
C VAL A 165 6.96 7.22 12.49
N SER A 166 5.66 7.05 12.29
CA SER A 166 4.79 8.12 11.81
C SER A 166 3.35 7.94 12.25
N ASP A 167 2.71 9.04 12.67
CA ASP A 167 1.28 9.06 13.00
C ASP A 167 0.36 9.18 11.77
N LYS A 168 0.93 9.09 10.56
CA LYS A 168 0.15 9.14 9.32
C LYS A 168 -0.31 7.75 8.89
N TYR A 169 0.63 6.86 8.58
CA TYR A 169 0.30 5.61 7.88
C TYR A 169 0.81 4.34 8.56
N GLN A 170 1.60 4.48 9.63
CA GLN A 170 2.11 3.35 10.40
C GLN A 170 0.98 2.70 11.20
N ASN A 171 0.98 1.37 11.29
CA ASN A 171 -0.06 0.55 11.92
C ASN A 171 -1.47 0.83 11.40
N ASN A 172 -1.61 1.17 10.12
CA ASN A 172 -2.92 1.42 9.54
C ASN A 172 -3.81 0.16 9.60
N THR A 173 -5.11 0.36 9.82
CA THR A 173 -6.09 -0.73 9.93
C THR A 173 -7.08 -0.78 8.77
N ASP A 174 -6.99 0.17 7.84
CA ASP A 174 -7.94 0.34 6.73
C ASP A 174 -7.30 1.14 5.59
N ILE A 175 -8.04 1.32 4.49
CA ILE A 175 -7.64 2.13 3.33
C ILE A 175 -7.35 3.56 3.81
N GLN A 176 -6.14 4.07 3.55
CA GLN A 176 -5.74 5.40 4.02
C GLN A 176 -5.90 6.44 2.91
N PRO A 177 -6.79 7.45 3.08
CA PRO A 177 -6.69 8.66 2.27
C PRO A 177 -5.42 9.45 2.62
N SER A 178 -5.08 10.42 1.78
CA SER A 178 -3.92 11.27 2.05
C SER A 178 -4.10 12.09 3.33
N LEU A 179 -3.12 12.01 4.22
CA LEU A 179 -3.01 12.81 5.43
C LEU A 179 -2.02 13.97 5.30
N LEU A 180 -1.67 14.35 4.06
CA LEU A 180 -0.74 15.44 3.77
C LEU A 180 -1.17 16.78 4.41
N TYR A 181 -2.47 16.98 4.60
CA TYR A 181 -2.97 18.18 5.30
C TYR A 181 -2.43 18.30 6.73
N LYS A 182 -2.10 17.19 7.42
CA LYS A 182 -1.49 17.24 8.76
C LYS A 182 -0.13 17.92 8.75
N GLU A 183 0.58 17.93 7.62
CA GLU A 183 1.86 18.63 7.46
C GLU A 183 1.65 20.11 7.11
N LEU A 184 0.70 20.39 6.23
CA LEU A 184 0.52 21.71 5.64
C LEU A 184 -0.45 22.60 6.41
N ASN A 185 -1.34 21.99 7.19
CA ASN A 185 -2.37 22.64 7.99
C ASN A 185 -2.81 21.69 9.15
N PRO A 186 -2.01 21.56 10.21
CA PRO A 186 -2.32 20.65 11.33
C PRO A 186 -3.66 20.93 12.02
N GLU A 187 -4.12 22.18 12.02
CA GLU A 187 -5.44 22.60 12.53
C GLU A 187 -6.56 22.47 11.47
N GLY A 188 -6.22 21.98 10.28
CA GLY A 188 -7.10 21.82 9.12
C GLY A 188 -8.06 20.64 9.18
N VAL A 189 -8.16 19.96 10.33
CA VAL A 189 -9.26 19.04 10.63
C VAL A 189 -10.52 19.91 10.67
N SER A 190 -11.20 20.01 9.53
CA SER A 190 -12.31 20.93 9.35
C SER A 190 -13.33 20.75 10.47
N THR A 191 -13.58 21.82 11.23
CA THR A 191 -14.91 22.06 11.79
C THR A 191 -15.89 21.96 10.63
N ASP A 192 -16.67 20.89 10.65
CA ASP A 192 -17.66 20.43 9.70
C ASP A 192 -18.29 21.49 8.75
N PRO A 193 -18.18 21.37 7.41
CA PRO A 193 -19.02 22.09 6.46
C PRO A 193 -20.35 21.38 6.19
N GLN A 194 -20.75 20.36 6.96
CA GLN A 194 -22.14 19.89 6.96
C GLN A 194 -23.03 21.03 7.44
N LEU A 195 -23.63 21.71 6.46
CA LEU A 195 -25.01 22.12 6.63
C LEU A 195 -25.81 20.84 6.92
N THR A 196 -26.03 20.57 8.20
CA THR A 196 -27.15 19.75 8.61
C THR A 196 -28.40 20.42 8.04
N LEU A 197 -28.97 19.83 6.99
CA LEU A 197 -30.28 20.25 6.52
C LEU A 197 -31.25 19.97 7.67
N GLY A 198 -31.63 21.02 8.39
CA GLY A 198 -32.55 20.98 9.51
C GLY A 198 -33.94 20.59 9.04
N PHE A 199 -34.15 19.31 8.76
CA PHE A 199 -35.49 18.75 8.68
C PHE A 199 -36.04 18.76 10.11
N LYS A 200 -36.87 19.75 10.40
CA LYS A 200 -37.72 19.71 11.61
C LYS A 200 -38.49 18.40 11.57
N LYS A 201 -38.36 17.62 12.65
CA LYS A 201 -39.16 16.42 12.92
C LYS A 201 -40.64 16.71 12.82
#